data_AF-A0A1R3X6G3-F1
#
_entry.id   AF-A0A1R3X6G3-F1
#
_cell.length_a   1.000
_cell.length_b   1.000
_cell.length_c   1.000
_cell.angle_alpha   90.00
_cell.angle_beta   90.00
_cell.angle_gamma   90.00
#
_symmetry.space_group_name_H-M   'P 1'
#
loop_
_entity.id
_entity.type
_entity.pdbx_description
1 polymer ?
#
loop_
_entity_poly.entity_id
_entity_poly.type
_entity_poly.pdbx_seq_one_letter_code
_entity_poly.pdbx_strand_id
1 'polypeptide(L)'
;MWTSRTSRWDKDVREAMKGRPNFRVSTSVTLIAACLWDCGEDELAEHALTMTADDHDAIQRIEAVYEDPRYPLPVVGQRILHRHVAALAAIAYFEGSLRPLARNRSRAQKDRPARFSAEPSVHQNEENS
;
A
#
# COMPACT_ATOMS: atom_id res chain seq x y z
N MET A 1 36.19 8.23 -10.68
CA MET A 1 34.92 8.64 -10.06
C MET A 1 34.13 7.38 -9.74
N TRP A 2 33.86 7.11 -8.46
CA TRP A 2 33.06 5.95 -8.08
C TRP A 2 31.59 6.26 -8.35
N THR A 3 30.95 5.50 -9.24
CA THR A 3 29.50 5.48 -9.36
C THR A 3 28.95 4.78 -8.12
N SER A 4 28.63 5.55 -7.08
CA SER A 4 27.74 5.08 -6.03
C SER A 4 26.47 4.60 -6.72
N ARG A 5 26.26 3.29 -6.71
CA ARG A 5 25.05 2.64 -7.20
C ARG A 5 23.90 3.28 -6.42
N THR A 6 23.20 4.21 -7.06
CA THR A 6 22.07 4.93 -6.46
C THR A 6 21.09 3.89 -5.94
N SER A 7 20.74 4.00 -4.66
CA SER A 7 19.78 3.08 -4.03
C SER A 7 18.50 3.02 -4.87
N ARG A 8 17.89 1.83 -4.98
CA ARG A 8 16.60 1.62 -5.68
C ARG A 8 15.50 2.59 -5.19
N TRP A 9 15.60 3.01 -3.93
CA TRP A 9 14.62 3.87 -3.26
C TRP A 9 15.18 5.24 -2.94
N ASP A 10 14.35 6.25 -3.17
CA ASP A 10 14.59 7.61 -2.71
C ASP A 10 14.77 7.66 -1.19
N LYS A 11 15.40 8.75 -0.73
CA LYS A 11 15.77 8.89 0.68
C LYS A 11 14.53 8.83 1.59
N ASP A 12 13.47 9.50 1.22
CA ASP A 12 12.20 9.56 1.95
C ASP A 12 11.53 8.18 2.05
N VAL A 13 11.50 7.40 0.97
CA VAL A 13 10.96 6.04 0.99
C VAL A 13 11.78 5.14 1.91
N ARG A 14 13.12 5.23 1.86
CA ARG A 14 14.00 4.48 2.77
C ARG A 14 13.79 4.83 4.24
N GLU A 15 13.57 6.11 4.54
CA GLU A 15 13.21 6.53 5.90
C GLU A 15 11.83 5.98 6.29
N ALA A 16 10.85 5.99 5.39
CA ALA A 16 9.52 5.46 5.65
C ALA A 16 9.52 3.94 5.91
N MET A 17 10.39 3.18 5.24
CA MET A 17 10.57 1.73 5.47
C MET A 17 11.07 1.39 6.87
N LYS A 18 11.59 2.35 7.65
CA LYS A 18 11.92 2.13 9.07
C LYS A 18 10.66 1.99 9.93
N GLY A 19 9.51 2.41 9.43
CA GLY A 19 8.24 2.39 10.15
C GLY A 19 8.18 3.45 11.25
N ARG A 20 7.17 3.34 12.11
CA ARG A 20 6.98 4.19 13.28
C ARG A 20 7.21 3.42 14.58
N PRO A 21 7.86 4.03 15.59
CA PRO A 21 7.89 3.44 16.91
C PRO A 21 6.47 3.37 17.48
N ASN A 22 6.14 2.26 18.13
CA ASN A 22 4.86 2.04 18.83
C ASN A 22 3.59 2.09 17.95
N PHE A 23 3.71 2.06 16.63
CA PHE A 23 2.58 2.00 15.72
C PHE A 23 2.86 0.99 14.61
N ARG A 24 1.91 0.10 14.35
CA ARG A 24 1.98 -0.93 13.31
C ARG A 24 0.66 -0.98 12.57
N VAL A 25 0.75 -1.25 11.28
CA VAL A 25 -0.40 -1.48 10.42
C VAL A 25 -0.38 -2.96 10.00
N SER A 26 -1.56 -3.57 9.93
CA SER A 26 -1.75 -4.92 9.42
C SER A 26 -2.77 -4.86 8.29
N THR A 27 -2.27 -4.86 7.07
CA THR A 27 -3.05 -4.80 5.83
C THR A 27 -2.74 -6.06 5.05
N SER A 28 -3.74 -6.76 4.51
CA SER A 28 -3.49 -7.98 3.72
C SER A 28 -2.98 -7.66 2.31
N VAL A 29 -2.25 -8.59 1.68
CA VAL A 29 -1.80 -8.48 0.29
C VAL A 29 -2.98 -8.20 -0.66
N THR A 30 -4.09 -8.92 -0.50
CA THR A 30 -5.28 -8.73 -1.32
C THR A 30 -5.90 -7.35 -1.12
N LEU A 31 -5.88 -6.81 0.10
CA LEU A 31 -6.37 -5.45 0.36
C LEU A 31 -5.46 -4.40 -0.31
N ILE A 32 -4.14 -4.58 -0.29
CA ILE A 32 -3.20 -3.70 -1.00
C ILE A 32 -3.50 -3.73 -2.51
N ALA A 33 -3.62 -4.93 -3.09
CA ALA A 33 -3.94 -5.10 -4.51
C ALA A 33 -5.29 -4.47 -4.88
N ALA A 34 -6.32 -4.65 -4.03
CA ALA A 34 -7.62 -4.01 -4.18
C ALA A 34 -7.54 -2.48 -4.16
N CYS A 35 -6.77 -1.92 -3.24
CA CYS A 35 -6.61 -0.47 -3.12
C CYS A 35 -5.89 0.13 -4.33
N LEU A 36 -4.86 -0.56 -4.85
CA LEU A 36 -4.17 -0.17 -6.09
C LEU A 36 -5.14 -0.20 -7.28
N TRP A 37 -5.90 -1.29 -7.44
CA TRP A 37 -6.88 -1.39 -8.52
C TRP A 37 -7.98 -0.32 -8.44
N ASP A 38 -8.49 -0.06 -7.23
CA ASP A 38 -9.47 1.01 -6.99
C ASP A 38 -8.94 2.38 -7.42
N CYS A 39 -7.64 2.63 -7.20
CA CYS A 39 -6.95 3.86 -7.60
C CYS A 39 -6.48 3.87 -9.07
N GLY A 40 -6.73 2.78 -9.80
CA GLY A 40 -6.41 2.63 -11.22
C GLY A 40 -4.97 2.22 -11.53
N GLU A 41 -4.24 1.72 -10.53
CA GLU A 41 -2.86 1.27 -10.65
C GLU A 41 -2.82 -0.23 -11.03
N ASP A 42 -3.31 -0.56 -12.23
CA ASP A 42 -3.62 -1.95 -12.61
C ASP A 42 -2.39 -2.87 -12.61
N GLU A 43 -1.26 -2.42 -13.17
CA GLU A 43 -0.02 -3.22 -13.21
C GLU A 43 0.54 -3.44 -11.80
N LEU A 44 0.47 -2.42 -10.94
CA LEU A 44 0.90 -2.53 -9.55
C LEU A 44 -0.04 -3.41 -8.73
N ALA A 45 -1.35 -3.41 -9.03
CA ALA A 45 -2.31 -4.29 -8.40
C ALA A 45 -2.00 -5.77 -8.69
N GLU A 46 -1.65 -6.11 -9.93
CA GLU A 46 -1.20 -7.46 -10.28
C GLU A 46 0.12 -7.81 -9.60
N HIS A 47 1.10 -6.90 -9.64
CA HIS A 47 2.39 -7.09 -8.98
C HIS A 47 2.23 -7.32 -7.48
N ALA A 48 1.29 -6.62 -6.85
CA ALA A 48 1.02 -6.78 -5.42
C ALA A 48 0.62 -8.22 -5.07
N LEU A 49 -0.13 -8.92 -5.92
CA LEU A 49 -0.53 -10.31 -5.67
C LEU A 49 0.65 -11.30 -5.69
N THR A 50 1.78 -10.91 -6.27
CA THR A 50 2.99 -11.74 -6.35
C THR A 50 4.10 -11.27 -5.41
N MET A 51 3.84 -10.30 -4.52
CA MET A 51 4.84 -9.74 -3.62
C MET A 51 5.30 -10.77 -2.58
N THR A 52 6.55 -10.69 -2.15
CA THR A 52 7.07 -11.54 -1.06
C THR A 52 6.58 -11.05 0.31
N ALA A 53 6.73 -11.88 1.34
CA ALA A 53 6.45 -11.46 2.71
C ALA A 53 7.33 -10.26 3.15
N ASP A 54 8.58 -10.21 2.70
CA ASP A 54 9.49 -9.10 3.00
C ASP A 54 9.03 -7.79 2.33
N ASP A 55 8.56 -7.87 1.08
CA ASP A 55 7.97 -6.73 0.37
C ASP A 55 6.71 -6.24 1.12
N HIS A 56 5.88 -7.18 1.54
CA HIS A 56 4.64 -6.91 2.27
C HIS A 56 4.91 -6.22 3.61
N ASP A 57 5.86 -6.72 4.39
CA ASP A 57 6.29 -6.11 5.65
C ASP A 57 6.87 -4.70 5.43
N ALA A 58 7.63 -4.49 4.36
CA ALA A 58 8.17 -3.18 4.04
C ALA A 58 7.05 -2.18 3.70
N ILE A 59 6.04 -2.60 2.93
CA ILE A 59 4.87 -1.78 2.61
C ILE A 59 4.10 -1.42 3.88
N GLN A 60 3.86 -2.37 4.80
CA GLN A 60 3.17 -2.08 6.08
C GLN A 60 3.93 -1.07 6.96
N ARG A 61 5.27 -1.08 6.91
CA ARG A 61 6.09 -0.06 7.60
C ARG A 61 5.92 1.33 6.98
N ILE A 62 5.91 1.42 5.65
CA ILE A 62 5.64 2.69 4.96
C ILE A 62 4.22 3.17 5.26
N GLU A 63 3.23 2.27 5.22
CA GLU A 63 1.84 2.54 5.56
C GLU A 63 1.72 3.14 6.97
N ALA A 64 2.41 2.54 7.95
CA ALA A 64 2.46 3.05 9.31
C ALA A 64 2.95 4.51 9.39
N VAL A 65 3.92 4.90 8.55
CA VAL A 65 4.42 6.28 8.45
C VAL A 65 3.38 7.19 7.80
N TYR A 66 2.74 6.74 6.71
CA TYR A 66 1.80 7.52 5.92
C TYR A 66 0.43 7.70 6.59
N GLU A 67 0.09 6.85 7.56
CA GLU A 67 -1.08 7.03 8.44
C GLU A 67 -0.94 8.26 9.38
N ASP A 68 0.26 8.86 9.52
CA ASP A 68 0.38 10.14 10.21
C ASP A 68 -0.26 11.27 9.38
N PRO A 69 -1.31 11.96 9.88
CA PRO A 69 -1.95 13.05 9.14
C PRO A 69 -1.03 14.24 8.86
N ARG A 70 0.12 14.34 9.55
CA ARG A 70 1.14 15.37 9.32
C ARG A 70 2.11 14.99 8.20
N TYR A 71 2.11 13.74 7.75
CA TYR A 71 2.95 13.31 6.64
C TYR A 71 2.39 13.87 5.32
N PRO A 72 3.18 14.60 4.53
CA PRO A 72 2.68 15.25 3.32
C PRO A 72 2.52 14.22 2.18
N LEU A 73 1.33 13.65 2.05
CA LEU A 73 1.00 12.76 0.94
C LEU A 73 0.55 13.54 -0.31
N PRO A 74 0.92 13.09 -1.53
CA PRO A 74 0.57 13.76 -2.79
C PRO A 74 -0.87 13.48 -3.22
N VAL A 75 -1.83 13.69 -2.33
CA VAL A 75 -3.26 13.50 -2.60
C VAL A 75 -3.96 14.85 -2.61
N VAL A 76 -4.64 15.15 -3.70
CA VAL A 76 -5.46 16.37 -3.82
C VAL A 76 -6.90 16.04 -3.43
N GLY A 77 -7.37 16.55 -2.29
CA GLY A 77 -8.77 16.38 -1.85
C GLY A 77 -9.00 16.61 -0.36
N GLN A 78 -10.26 16.79 0.05
CA GLN A 78 -10.63 17.08 1.45
C GLN A 78 -10.44 15.89 2.41
N ARG A 79 -10.28 14.65 1.93
CA ARG A 79 -10.19 13.47 2.81
C ARG A 79 -9.30 12.36 2.23
N ILE A 80 -8.16 12.15 2.88
CA ILE A 80 -7.32 10.96 2.68
C ILE A 80 -7.98 9.80 3.44
N LEU A 81 -8.06 8.63 2.81
CA LEU A 81 -8.67 7.42 3.37
C LEU A 81 -7.60 6.33 3.43
N HIS A 82 -7.77 5.33 4.30
CA HIS A 82 -6.84 4.21 4.46
C HIS A 82 -6.48 3.53 3.13
N ARG A 83 -7.44 3.38 2.20
CA ARG A 83 -7.17 2.85 0.85
C ARG A 83 -6.15 3.68 0.06
N HIS A 84 -6.14 5.01 0.22
CA HIS A 84 -5.17 5.88 -0.45
C HIS A 84 -3.79 5.69 0.19
N VAL A 85 -3.75 5.56 1.52
CA VAL A 85 -2.52 5.32 2.27
C VAL A 85 -1.89 3.97 1.87
N ALA A 86 -2.66 2.90 1.84
CA ALA A 86 -2.22 1.57 1.40
C ALA A 86 -1.70 1.58 -0.06
N ALA A 87 -2.43 2.24 -0.98
CA ALA A 87 -2.00 2.35 -2.37
C ALA A 87 -0.71 3.17 -2.53
N LEU A 88 -0.59 4.31 -1.83
CA LEU A 88 0.61 5.15 -1.89
C LEU A 88 1.83 4.47 -1.26
N ALA A 89 1.66 3.73 -0.18
CA ALA A 89 2.73 2.95 0.43
C ALA A 89 3.28 1.89 -0.53
N ALA A 90 2.38 1.19 -1.23
CA ALA A 90 2.77 0.21 -2.24
C ALA A 90 3.45 0.85 -3.46
N ILE A 91 2.95 1.99 -3.97
CA ILE A 91 3.61 2.76 -5.04
C ILE A 91 5.04 3.15 -4.63
N ALA A 92 5.18 3.75 -3.44
CA ALA A 92 6.48 4.17 -2.92
C ALA A 92 7.48 3.01 -2.86
N TYR A 93 7.02 1.84 -2.40
CA TYR A 93 7.85 0.64 -2.35
C TYR A 93 8.22 0.12 -3.74
N PHE A 94 7.24 -0.08 -4.62
CA PHE A 94 7.48 -0.73 -5.90
C PHE A 94 8.30 0.13 -6.85
N GLU A 95 7.97 1.41 -6.94
CA GLU A 95 8.57 2.36 -7.89
C GLU A 95 9.82 3.04 -7.35
N GLY A 96 10.10 2.92 -6.05
CA GLY A 96 11.26 3.58 -5.44
C GLY A 96 11.02 5.03 -5.04
N SER A 97 9.88 5.62 -5.42
CA SER A 97 9.57 7.03 -5.22
C SER A 97 8.07 7.23 -4.98
N LEU A 98 7.72 8.32 -4.28
CA LEU A 98 6.34 8.67 -4.02
C LEU A 98 5.79 9.58 -5.15
N ARG A 99 4.66 9.20 -5.74
CA ARG A 99 3.95 9.99 -6.77
C ARG A 99 2.44 10.05 -6.50
N PRO A 100 1.71 11.00 -7.13
CA PRO A 100 0.25 11.01 -7.09
C PRO A 100 -0.35 9.71 -7.67
N LEU A 101 -1.54 9.36 -7.15
CA LEU A 101 -2.35 8.26 -7.66
C LEU A 101 -2.81 8.55 -9.10
N ALA A 102 -2.89 7.52 -9.95
CA ALA A 102 -3.43 7.63 -11.30
C ALA A 102 -4.88 8.17 -11.31
N ARG A 103 -5.66 7.86 -10.28
CA ARG A 103 -7.03 8.38 -10.11
C ARG A 103 -7.26 8.91 -8.70
N ASN A 104 -7.74 10.16 -8.62
CA ASN A 104 -8.25 10.73 -7.37
C ASN A 104 -9.63 10.16 -6.97
N ARG A 105 -10.43 9.72 -7.95
CA ARG A 105 -11.72 9.07 -7.70
C ARG A 105 -11.59 7.56 -7.91
N SER A 106 -11.86 6.83 -6.84
CA SER A 106 -11.86 5.36 -6.85
C SER A 106 -12.85 4.78 -7.88
N ARG A 107 -12.49 3.64 -8.47
CA ARG A 107 -13.39 2.81 -9.26
C ARG A 107 -14.52 2.26 -8.39
N ALA A 108 -15.64 1.88 -9.02
CA ALA A 108 -16.75 1.29 -8.29
C ALA A 108 -16.38 -0.14 -7.88
N GLN A 109 -16.63 -0.50 -6.61
CA GLN A 109 -16.27 -1.83 -6.09
C GLN A 109 -16.96 -2.98 -6.83
N LYS A 110 -18.16 -2.76 -7.37
CA LYS A 110 -18.91 -3.74 -8.17
C LYS A 110 -18.19 -4.17 -9.45
N ASP A 111 -17.26 -3.34 -9.94
CA ASP A 111 -16.51 -3.61 -11.17
C ASP A 111 -15.16 -4.30 -10.86
N ARG A 112 -14.86 -4.55 -9.58
CA ARG A 112 -13.59 -5.12 -9.15
C ARG A 112 -13.49 -6.60 -9.54
N PRO A 113 -12.42 -7.01 -10.26
CA PRO A 113 -12.14 -8.41 -10.53
C PRO A 113 -12.05 -9.25 -9.24
N ALA A 114 -12.58 -10.47 -9.29
CA ALA A 114 -12.64 -11.37 -8.12
C ALA A 114 -11.28 -11.60 -7.45
N ARG A 115 -10.19 -11.64 -8.23
CA ARG A 115 -8.81 -11.81 -7.70
C ARG A 115 -8.33 -10.67 -6.78
N PHE A 116 -8.95 -9.49 -6.89
CA PHE A 116 -8.68 -8.34 -6.02
C PHE A 116 -9.73 -8.18 -4.91
N SER A 117 -10.75 -9.05 -4.87
CA SER A 117 -11.69 -9.09 -3.77
C SER A 117 -11.06 -9.93 -2.66
N ALA A 118 -10.96 -9.37 -1.45
CA ALA A 118 -10.70 -10.19 -0.28
C ALA A 118 -11.81 -11.26 -0.22
N GLU A 119 -11.44 -12.53 -0.11
CA GLU A 119 -12.43 -13.55 0.24
C GLU A 119 -13.09 -13.10 1.55
N PRO A 120 -14.43 -13.19 1.66
CA PRO A 120 -15.07 -13.00 2.95
C PRO A 120 -14.47 -14.05 3.88
N SER A 121 -13.65 -13.61 4.82
CA SER A 121 -13.09 -14.47 5.86
C SER A 121 -14.25 -15.15 6.55
N VAL A 122 -14.42 -16.45 6.29
CA VAL A 122 -15.28 -17.31 7.10
C VAL A 122 -14.67 -17.24 8.50
N HIS A 123 -15.31 -16.47 9.38
CA HIS A 123 -15.04 -16.53 10.80
C HIS A 123 -15.26 -17.99 11.21
N GLN A 124 -14.16 -18.72 11.44
CA GLN A 124 -14.17 -19.96 12.20
C GLN A 124 -14.55 -19.58 13.63
N ASN A 125 -15.85 -19.53 13.89
CA ASN A 125 -16.38 -19.78 15.21
C ASN A 125 -16.17 -21.27 15.48
N GLU A 126 -14.96 -21.66 15.88
CA GLU A 126 -14.80 -22.89 16.66
C GLU A 126 -15.20 -22.55 18.09
N GLU A 127 -16.50 -22.74 18.33
CA GLU A 127 -17.08 -22.99 19.64
C GLU A 127 -16.21 -23.99 20.40
N ASN A 128 -15.67 -23.55 21.53
CA ASN A 128 -15.23 -24.43 22.61
C ASN A 128 -16.34 -25.43 22.91
N SER A 129 -16.11 -26.71 22.60
CA SER A 129 -16.80 -27.86 23.19
C SER A 129 -15.85 -28.61 24.10
#